data_AF-A0A919JI88-F1
#
_entry.id   AF-A0A919JI88-F1
#
_cell.length_a   1.000
_cell.length_b   1.000
_cell.length_c   1.000
_cell.angle_alpha   90.00
_cell.angle_beta   90.00
_cell.angle_gamma   90.00
#
_symmetry.space_group_name_H-M   'P 1'
#
loop_
_entity.id
_entity.type
_entity.pdbx_description
1 polymer ?
#
loop_
_entity_poly.entity_id
_entity_poly.type
_entity_poly.pdbx_seq_one_letter_code
_entity_poly.pdbx_strand_id
1 'polypeptide(L)'
;MNLAEEFALLAYGDDGAPDTDNVRLDHGLGGALLLELAISGRVGLEDQRVVVTDPTPTGDPLVDQALDRVAGDGRAAKPAHWVKKFAKDARKLTLDRLVAQERC
;
A
#
# COMPACT_ATOMS: atom_id res chain seq x y z
N MET A 1 3.82 6.51 -10.50
CA MET A 1 4.17 5.14 -10.10
C MET A 1 4.58 5.20 -8.65
N ASN A 2 4.00 4.35 -7.80
CA ASN A 2 4.27 4.25 -6.37
C ASN A 2 4.93 2.90 -6.03
N LEU A 3 5.44 2.74 -4.81
CA LEU A 3 6.16 1.53 -4.39
C LEU A 3 5.33 0.24 -4.48
N ALA A 4 4.01 0.29 -4.32
CA ALA A 4 3.17 -0.90 -4.46
C ALA A 4 3.10 -1.36 -5.93
N GLU A 5 2.97 -0.41 -6.85
CA GLU A 5 3.02 -0.66 -8.30
C GLU A 5 4.39 -1.21 -8.73
N GLU A 6 5.49 -0.59 -8.29
CA GLU A 6 6.85 -1.08 -8.57
C GLU A 6 7.10 -2.48 -8.00
N PHE A 7 6.67 -2.71 -6.76
CA PHE A 7 6.77 -4.03 -6.14
C PHE A 7 5.94 -5.07 -6.89
N ALA A 8 4.73 -4.73 -7.35
CA ALA A 8 3.91 -5.62 -8.17
C ALA A 8 4.63 -5.99 -9.47
N LEU A 9 5.19 -5.01 -10.18
CA LEU A 9 5.94 -5.28 -11.42
C LEU A 9 7.15 -6.18 -11.21
N LEU A 10 7.82 -6.08 -10.05
CA LEU A 10 8.94 -6.95 -9.69
C LEU A 10 8.50 -8.34 -9.22
N ALA A 11 7.28 -8.47 -8.68
CA ALA A 11 6.80 -9.71 -8.07
C ALA A 11 6.06 -10.62 -9.05
N TYR A 12 5.80 -10.17 -10.29
CA TYR A 12 5.17 -10.93 -11.36
C TYR A 12 6.17 -11.24 -12.46
N GLY A 13 6.20 -12.50 -12.89
CA GLY A 13 6.93 -12.92 -14.08
C GLY A 13 6.19 -12.54 -15.36
N ASP A 14 6.90 -12.69 -16.49
CA ASP A 14 6.37 -12.41 -17.84
C ASP A 14 5.17 -13.29 -18.23
N ASP A 15 4.95 -14.42 -17.54
CA ASP A 15 3.80 -15.31 -17.72
C ASP A 15 2.53 -14.82 -16.99
N GLY A 16 2.63 -13.70 -16.27
CA GLY A 16 1.54 -13.12 -15.47
C GLY A 16 1.30 -13.84 -14.14
N ALA A 17 2.16 -14.78 -13.76
CA ALA A 17 2.11 -15.42 -12.45
C ALA A 17 3.03 -14.70 -11.45
N PRO A 18 2.65 -14.65 -10.15
CA PRO A 18 3.56 -14.17 -9.12
C PRO A 18 4.75 -15.13 -8.90
N ASP A 19 5.95 -14.58 -8.71
CA ASP A 19 7.19 -15.32 -8.39
C ASP A 19 7.27 -15.79 -6.92
N THR A 20 6.24 -15.48 -6.13
CA THR A 20 6.12 -15.86 -4.71
C THR A 20 4.70 -16.32 -4.39
N ASP A 21 4.50 -16.97 -3.24
CA ASP A 21 3.16 -17.33 -2.79
C ASP A 21 2.29 -16.08 -2.52
N ASN A 22 0.97 -16.27 -2.63
CA ASN A 22 -0.02 -15.20 -2.49
C ASN A 22 0.08 -14.46 -1.15
N VAL A 23 0.40 -15.15 -0.04
CA VAL A 23 0.45 -14.52 1.29
C VAL A 23 1.62 -13.55 1.36
N ARG A 24 2.78 -13.94 0.81
CA ARG A 24 3.96 -13.06 0.74
C ARG A 24 3.73 -11.89 -0.22
N LEU A 25 3.08 -12.14 -1.37
CA LEU A 25 2.73 -11.09 -2.31
C LEU A 25 1.81 -10.04 -1.67
N ASP A 26 0.69 -10.48 -1.08
CA ASP A 26 -0.32 -9.59 -0.51
C ASP A 26 0.24 -8.77 0.66
N HIS A 27 1.04 -9.39 1.53
CA HIS A 27 1.74 -8.66 2.59
C HIS A 27 2.82 -7.73 2.05
N GLY A 28 3.55 -8.11 1.00
CA GLY A 28 4.54 -7.25 0.36
C GLY A 28 3.90 -5.97 -0.16
N LEU A 29 2.77 -6.08 -0.85
CA LEU A 29 1.98 -4.96 -1.33
C LEU A 29 1.42 -4.10 -0.19
N GLY A 30 0.91 -4.73 0.87
CA GLY A 30 0.47 -4.01 2.07
C GLY A 30 1.62 -3.27 2.76
N GLY A 31 2.82 -3.83 2.75
CA GLY A 31 4.04 -3.18 3.25
C GLY A 31 4.47 -2.00 2.38
N ALA A 32 4.43 -2.16 1.06
CA ALA A 32 4.76 -1.11 0.10
C ALA A 32 3.84 0.10 0.24
N LEU A 33 2.52 -0.10 0.41
CA LEU A 33 1.58 1.00 0.66
C LEU A 33 1.87 1.74 1.97
N LEU A 34 2.18 1.00 3.04
CA LEU A 34 2.51 1.62 4.32
C LEU A 34 3.82 2.43 4.23
N LEU A 35 4.80 1.92 3.48
CA LEU A 35 6.07 2.61 3.26
C LEU A 35 5.89 3.85 2.39
N GLU A 36 5.07 3.79 1.34
CA GLU A 36 4.73 4.93 0.49
C GLU A 36 4.09 6.07 1.32
N LEU A 37 3.15 5.73 2.20
CA LEU A 37 2.54 6.70 3.14
C LEU A 37 3.58 7.34 4.08
N ALA A 38 4.56 6.57 4.53
CA ALA A 38 5.60 7.05 5.43
C ALA A 38 6.59 7.99 4.70
N ILE A 39 7.03 7.60 3.50
CA ILE A 39 7.97 8.40 2.69
C ILE A 39 7.32 9.69 2.20
N SER A 40 6.01 9.65 1.87
CA SER A 40 5.22 10.85 1.54
C SER A 40 4.85 11.69 2.77
N GLY A 41 5.26 11.30 3.98
CA GLY A 41 5.05 12.09 5.21
C GLY A 41 3.60 12.13 5.69
N ARG A 42 2.73 11.24 5.21
CA ARG A 42 1.32 11.14 5.61
C ARG A 42 1.12 10.40 6.92
N VAL A 43 2.01 9.45 7.20
CA VAL A 43 2.03 8.71 8.46
C VAL A 43 3.42 8.69 9.09
N GLY A 44 3.45 8.61 10.41
CA GLY A 44 4.66 8.47 11.21
C GLY A 44 4.56 7.34 12.23
N LEU A 45 5.57 7.21 13.08
CA LEU A 45 5.57 6.28 14.21
C LEU A 45 5.66 7.04 15.52
N GLU A 46 4.69 6.81 16.39
CA GLU A 46 4.68 7.23 17.80
C GLU A 46 4.46 5.99 18.67
N ASP A 47 5.32 5.77 19.66
CA ASP A 47 5.26 4.59 20.55
C ASP A 47 5.10 3.25 19.80
N GLN A 48 5.85 3.09 18.70
CA GLN A 48 5.80 1.94 17.78
C GLN A 48 4.44 1.71 17.10
N ARG A 49 3.61 2.74 17.01
CA ARG A 49 2.30 2.72 16.36
C ARG A 49 2.25 3.75 15.25
N VAL A 50 1.60 3.37 14.17
CA VAL A 50 1.36 4.23 13.03
C VAL A 50 0.32 5.28 13.41
N VAL A 51 0.65 6.54 13.18
CA VAL A 51 -0.20 7.71 13.40
C VAL A 51 -0.25 8.54 12.12
N VAL A 52 -1.37 9.24 11.88
CA VAL A 52 -1.48 10.18 10.76
C VAL A 52 -0.77 11.47 11.14
N THR A 53 0.21 11.87 10.34
CA THR A 53 0.99 13.11 10.52
C THR A 53 0.48 14.24 9.64
N ASP A 54 0.02 13.90 8.43
CA ASP A 54 -0.58 14.83 7.48
C ASP A 54 -1.75 14.13 6.75
N PRO A 55 -3.01 14.59 6.93
CA PRO A 55 -4.15 13.98 6.27
C PRO A 55 -4.37 14.47 4.82
N THR A 56 -3.52 15.37 4.31
CA THR A 56 -3.64 15.88 2.95
C THR A 56 -3.49 14.74 1.94
N PRO A 57 -4.33 14.64 0.89
CA PRO A 57 -4.13 13.66 -0.17
C PRO A 57 -2.73 13.75 -0.79
N THR A 58 -2.19 12.62 -1.20
CA THR A 58 -0.95 12.48 -1.98
C THR A 58 -1.17 12.76 -3.47
N GLY A 59 -2.41 12.65 -3.94
CA GLY A 59 -2.75 12.72 -5.36
C GLY A 59 -2.62 11.37 -6.07
N ASP A 60 -2.19 10.32 -5.37
CA ASP A 60 -2.25 8.94 -5.82
C ASP A 60 -3.49 8.27 -5.19
N PRO A 61 -4.56 7.98 -5.98
CA PRO A 61 -5.78 7.36 -5.46
C PRO A 61 -5.61 6.07 -4.65
N LEU A 62 -4.59 5.25 -4.94
CA LEU A 62 -4.36 4.00 -4.21
C LEU A 62 -3.78 4.30 -2.82
N VAL A 63 -2.81 5.20 -2.77
CA VAL A 63 -2.17 5.66 -1.53
C VAL A 63 -3.16 6.46 -0.69
N ASP A 64 -3.97 7.33 -1.32
CA ASP A 64 -5.01 8.12 -0.66
C ASP A 64 -6.07 7.24 -0.01
N GLN A 65 -6.48 6.16 -0.66
CA GLN A 65 -7.39 5.19 -0.06
C GLN A 65 -6.76 4.49 1.16
N ALA A 66 -5.46 4.22 1.13
CA ALA A 66 -4.76 3.67 2.29
C ALA A 66 -4.68 4.69 3.43
N LEU A 67 -4.42 5.96 3.13
CA LEU A 67 -4.42 7.07 4.10
C LEU A 67 -5.79 7.21 4.78
N ASP A 68 -6.87 7.20 4.01
CA ASP A 68 -8.24 7.29 4.52
C ASP A 68 -8.55 6.16 5.51
N ARG A 69 -8.04 4.96 5.27
CA ARG A 69 -8.21 3.82 6.20
C ARG A 69 -7.45 4.00 7.49
N VAL A 70 -6.28 4.64 7.46
CA VAL A 70 -5.50 4.96 8.67
C VAL A 70 -6.22 6.04 9.47
N ALA A 71 -6.60 7.13 8.81
CA ALA A 71 -7.32 8.24 9.43
C ALA A 71 -8.68 7.80 10.01
N GLY A 72 -9.43 6.97 9.27
CA GLY A 72 -10.78 6.54 9.64
C GLY A 72 -10.86 5.48 10.75
N ASP A 73 -9.80 4.70 11.01
CA ASP A 73 -9.81 3.70 12.10
C ASP A 73 -9.70 4.37 13.48
N GLY A 74 -9.21 5.61 13.55
CA GLY A 74 -9.18 6.44 14.77
C GLY A 74 -8.28 5.93 15.89
N ARG A 75 -7.50 4.86 15.67
CA ARG A 75 -6.59 4.28 16.67
C ARG A 75 -5.17 4.12 16.13
N ALA A 76 -4.20 4.42 16.99
CA ALA A 76 -2.81 4.10 16.72
C ALA A 76 -2.61 2.57 16.80
N ALA A 77 -2.11 1.95 15.72
CA ALA A 77 -1.87 0.52 15.63
C ALA A 77 -0.47 0.20 15.11
N LYS A 78 0.07 -0.97 15.50
CA LYS A 78 1.41 -1.40 15.06
C LYS A 78 1.47 -1.54 13.52
N PRO A 79 2.63 -1.32 12.88
CA PRO A 79 2.80 -1.46 11.43
C PRO A 79 2.24 -2.78 10.86
N ALA A 80 2.50 -3.91 11.53
CA ALA A 80 2.01 -5.22 11.09
C ALA A 80 0.47 -5.32 11.02
N HIS A 81 -0.26 -4.51 11.80
CA HIS A 81 -1.71 -4.43 11.68
C HIS A 81 -2.12 -3.83 10.33
N TRP A 82 -1.49 -2.73 9.94
CA TRP A 82 -1.78 -2.01 8.71
C TRP A 82 -1.36 -2.80 7.48
N VAL A 83 -0.18 -3.43 7.52
CA VAL A 83 0.26 -4.35 6.45
C VAL A 83 -0.80 -5.43 6.20
N LYS A 84 -1.29 -6.09 7.26
CA LYS A 84 -2.35 -7.10 7.14
C LYS A 84 -3.69 -6.52 6.69
N LYS A 85 -4.02 -5.29 7.09
CA LYS A 85 -5.27 -4.63 6.72
C LYS A 85 -5.27 -4.25 5.24
N PHE A 86 -4.16 -3.74 4.73
CA PHE A 86 -3.97 -3.40 3.31
C PHE A 86 -3.83 -4.63 2.41
N ALA A 87 -3.19 -5.70 2.90
CA ALA A 87 -3.01 -6.95 2.15
C ALA A 87 -4.31 -7.55 1.62
N LYS A 88 -5.46 -7.23 2.22
CA LYS A 88 -6.79 -7.74 1.81
C LYS A 88 -7.19 -7.35 0.39
N ASP A 89 -6.71 -6.23 -0.12
CA ASP A 89 -7.13 -5.68 -1.41
C ASP A 89 -6.03 -4.92 -2.17
N ALA A 90 -4.88 -4.66 -1.56
CA ALA A 90 -3.75 -3.99 -2.20
C ALA A 90 -3.41 -4.63 -3.55
N ARG A 91 -3.43 -5.96 -3.67
CA ARG A 91 -3.18 -6.68 -4.94
C ARG A 91 -4.16 -6.28 -6.04
N LYS A 92 -5.45 -6.42 -5.80
CA LYS A 92 -6.47 -6.09 -6.79
C LYS A 92 -6.36 -4.63 -7.21
N LEU A 93 -6.28 -3.72 -6.23
CA LEU A 93 -6.27 -2.29 -6.49
C LEU A 93 -5.00 -1.83 -7.22
N THR A 94 -3.84 -2.43 -6.91
CA THR A 94 -2.57 -2.13 -7.58
C THR A 94 -2.61 -2.59 -9.03
N LEU A 95 -3.06 -3.82 -9.30
CA LEU A 95 -3.17 -4.34 -10.67
C LEU A 95 -4.19 -3.54 -11.51
N ASP A 96 -5.35 -3.24 -10.94
CA ASP A 96 -6.38 -2.41 -11.60
C ASP A 96 -5.79 -1.04 -12.01
N ARG A 97 -4.94 -0.46 -11.16
CA ARG A 97 -4.28 0.83 -11.39
C ARG A 97 -3.20 0.76 -12.47
N LEU A 98 -2.35 -0.27 -12.44
CA LEU A 98 -1.33 -0.51 -13.48
C LEU A 98 -1.98 -0.64 -14.87
N VAL A 99 -3.08 -1.41 -14.98
CA VAL A 99 -3.85 -1.55 -16.23
C VAL A 99 -4.43 -0.21 -16.70
N ALA A 100 -4.88 0.64 -15.77
CA ALA A 100 -5.39 1.97 -16.11
C ALA A 100 -4.29 2.92 -16.60
N GLN A 101 -3.04 2.74 -16.16
CA GLN A 101 -1.90 3.56 -16.55
C GLN A 101 -1.34 3.22 -17.94
N GLU A 102 -1.39 1.96 -18.38
CA GLU A 102 -0.95 1.56 -19.73
C GLU A 102 -1.82 2.12 -20.88
N ARG A 103 -2.94 2.78 -20.56
CA ARG A 103 -3.89 3.31 -21.54
C ARG A 103 -3.74 4.82 -21.80
N CYS A 104 -2.66 5.44 -21.34
CA CYS A 104 -2.28 6.83 -21.61
C CYS A 104 -0.96 6.89 -22.39
#